data_AF-A0A7T8K6U8-F1
#
_entry.id   AF-A0A7T8K6U8-F1
#
_cell.length_a   1.000
_cell.length_b   1.000
_cell.length_c   1.000
_cell.angle_alpha   90.00
_cell.angle_beta   90.00
_cell.angle_gamma   90.00
#
_symmetry.space_group_name_H-M   'P 1'
#
loop_
_entity.id
_entity.type
_entity.pdbx_description
1 polymer ?
#
loop_
_entity_poly.entity_id
_entity_poly.type
_entity_poly.pdbx_seq_one_letter_code
_entity_poly.pdbx_strand_id
1 'polypeptide(L)'
;MSDDQREPRHISEFKHSQERHDVQEFHRLAESDRYRTPRYVDYEDLERKYWKNVTFVSPIYGADVPGSVTDEDCDSWNIQHLRSVLDYVNEDYNIEIAGVNTAYLYFGMWKTTFAWHTEDMDLHSINMLHYGESKFWYAIPPEYARRFERMADGVFPNLAKDCQAYLRHKMCLISPNLLRQNSIPYNKH
;
A
#
# COMPACT_ATOMS: atom_id res chain seq x y z
N MET A 1 -2.06 39.14 12.19
CA MET A 1 -2.19 37.80 12.82
C MET A 1 -2.47 36.82 11.72
N SER A 2 -1.44 36.14 11.22
CA SER A 2 -1.58 35.10 10.21
C SER A 2 -1.81 33.77 10.93
N ASP A 3 -2.96 33.15 10.70
CA ASP A 3 -3.26 31.81 11.16
C ASP A 3 -2.27 30.81 10.55
N ASP A 4 -1.37 30.30 11.39
CA ASP A 4 -0.47 29.18 11.10
C ASP A 4 -1.31 27.88 11.15
N GLN A 5 -2.02 27.58 10.06
CA GLN A 5 -2.67 26.27 9.88
C GLN A 5 -1.61 25.22 9.53
N ARG A 6 -0.80 24.79 10.52
CA ARG A 6 -0.04 23.55 10.39
C ARG A 6 -1.01 22.38 10.51
N GLU A 7 -1.32 21.78 9.36
CA GLU A 7 -1.98 20.48 9.29
C GLU A 7 -1.18 19.46 10.14
N PRO A 8 -1.83 18.54 10.87
CA PRO A 8 -1.13 17.60 11.74
C PRO A 8 -0.13 16.77 10.94
N ARG A 9 1.07 16.57 11.49
CA ARG A 9 2.01 15.55 10.99
C ARG A 9 1.37 14.18 11.28
N HIS A 10 0.68 13.61 10.29
CA HIS A 10 -0.12 12.40 10.46
C HIS A 10 0.78 11.16 10.50
N ILE A 11 1.27 10.82 11.69
CA ILE A 11 1.83 9.49 11.99
C ILE A 11 0.66 8.61 12.42
N SER A 12 0.21 7.69 11.57
CA SER A 12 -0.76 6.66 11.93
C SER A 12 -0.04 5.33 12.12
N GLU A 13 -0.03 4.80 13.34
CA GLU A 13 0.43 3.44 13.60
C GLU A 13 -0.64 2.43 13.11
N PHE A 14 -0.24 1.48 12.27
CA PHE A 14 -1.12 0.41 11.80
C PHE A 14 -1.29 -0.64 12.89
N LYS A 15 -2.54 -0.99 13.21
CA LYS A 15 -2.87 -2.04 14.21
C LYS A 15 -3.14 -3.36 13.50
N HIS A 16 -2.52 -4.43 13.97
CA HIS A 16 -2.80 -5.79 13.51
C HIS A 16 -3.99 -6.37 14.30
N SER A 17 -5.02 -6.86 13.62
CA SER A 17 -6.15 -7.58 14.22
C SER A 17 -6.05 -9.07 13.87
N GLN A 18 -6.35 -9.94 14.84
CA GLN A 18 -6.31 -11.41 14.66
C GLN A 18 -7.70 -12.01 14.37
N GLU A 19 -8.74 -11.20 14.19
CA GLU A 19 -10.07 -11.69 13.83
C GLU A 19 -10.06 -12.28 12.42
N ARG A 20 -10.47 -13.55 12.31
CA ARG A 20 -10.58 -14.25 11.03
C ARG A 20 -11.98 -14.03 10.48
N HIS A 21 -12.05 -13.57 9.24
CA HIS A 21 -13.28 -13.47 8.48
C HIS A 21 -13.16 -14.30 7.21
N ASP A 22 -14.25 -14.92 6.78
CA ASP A 22 -14.33 -15.40 5.40
C ASP A 22 -14.54 -14.23 4.43
N VAL A 23 -14.39 -14.48 3.12
CA VAL A 23 -14.49 -13.42 2.09
C VAL A 23 -15.90 -12.80 2.05
N GLN A 24 -16.96 -13.59 2.30
CA GLN A 24 -18.34 -13.09 2.28
C GLN A 24 -18.65 -12.20 3.49
N GLU A 25 -18.11 -12.53 4.66
CA GLU A 25 -18.19 -11.73 5.86
C GLU A 25 -17.39 -10.43 5.71
N PHE A 26 -16.15 -10.51 5.18
CA PHE A 26 -15.34 -9.32 4.90
C PHE A 26 -16.05 -8.37 3.94
N HIS A 27 -16.69 -8.91 2.88
CA HIS A 27 -17.45 -8.12 1.93
C HIS A 27 -18.65 -7.41 2.60
N ARG A 28 -19.46 -8.12 3.38
CA ARG A 28 -20.57 -7.51 4.15
C ARG A 28 -20.09 -6.42 5.09
N LEU A 29 -18.91 -6.61 5.71
CA LEU A 29 -18.31 -5.60 6.58
C LEU A 29 -17.88 -4.36 5.80
N ALA A 30 -17.23 -4.54 4.65
CA ALA A 30 -16.81 -3.47 3.75
C ALA A 30 -17.99 -2.64 3.23
N GLU A 31 -19.17 -3.25 3.05
CA GLU A 31 -20.40 -2.58 2.60
C GLU A 31 -21.22 -1.93 3.72
N SER A 32 -20.88 -2.19 4.99
CA SER A 32 -21.59 -1.61 6.14
C SER A 32 -21.45 -0.09 6.18
N ASP A 33 -22.41 0.62 6.76
CA ASP A 33 -22.39 2.09 6.88
C ASP A 33 -21.12 2.64 7.57
N ARG A 34 -20.45 1.80 8.39
CA ARG A 34 -19.22 2.15 9.09
C ARG A 34 -17.99 2.18 8.15
N TYR A 35 -17.92 1.26 7.18
CA TYR A 35 -16.73 1.05 6.36
C TYR A 35 -16.94 1.31 4.88
N ARG A 36 -18.18 1.49 4.42
CA ARG A 36 -18.45 1.73 3.00
C ARG A 36 -17.78 2.99 2.48
N THR A 37 -17.46 2.96 1.19
CA THR A 37 -16.97 4.13 0.47
C THR A 37 -17.98 5.27 0.58
N PRO A 38 -17.56 6.49 0.98
CA PRO A 38 -18.45 7.64 1.04
C PRO A 38 -18.89 8.02 -0.37
N ARG A 39 -20.03 8.71 -0.51
CA ARG A 39 -20.40 9.30 -1.81
C ARG A 39 -19.33 10.31 -2.24
N TYR A 40 -18.95 10.29 -3.52
CA TYR A 40 -17.98 11.21 -4.11
C TYR A 40 -18.43 11.62 -5.52
N VAL A 41 -17.99 12.78 -5.98
CA VAL A 41 -18.31 13.28 -7.33
C VAL A 41 -17.31 12.82 -8.39
N ASP A 42 -16.03 12.73 -8.01
CA ASP A 42 -14.93 12.27 -8.82
C ASP A 42 -13.80 11.70 -7.93
N TYR A 43 -12.77 11.14 -8.55
CA TYR A 43 -11.66 10.55 -7.80
C TYR A 43 -10.78 11.57 -7.07
N GLU A 44 -10.81 12.85 -7.45
CA GLU A 44 -10.10 13.90 -6.70
C GLU A 44 -10.82 14.22 -5.40
N ASP A 45 -12.16 14.24 -5.41
CA ASP A 45 -12.99 14.36 -4.23
C ASP A 45 -12.82 13.16 -3.29
N LEU A 46 -12.75 11.95 -3.85
CA LEU A 46 -12.47 10.75 -3.07
C LEU A 46 -11.07 10.78 -2.43
N GLU A 47 -10.04 11.20 -3.17
CA GLU A 47 -8.69 11.39 -2.65
C GLU A 47 -8.64 12.42 -1.52
N ARG A 48 -9.30 13.58 -1.68
CA ARG A 48 -9.41 14.59 -0.62
C ARG A 48 -10.08 14.02 0.63
N LYS A 49 -11.15 13.23 0.47
CA LYS A 49 -11.84 12.56 1.57
C LYS A 49 -10.96 11.52 2.25
N TYR A 50 -10.16 10.78 1.50
CA TYR A 50 -9.20 9.83 2.05
C TYR A 50 -8.19 10.54 2.95
N TRP A 51 -7.45 11.53 2.43
CA TRP A 51 -6.41 12.22 3.20
C TRP A 51 -6.96 12.99 4.40
N LYS A 52 -8.15 13.58 4.28
CA LYS A 52 -8.83 14.25 5.39
C LYS A 52 -9.21 13.29 6.52
N ASN A 53 -9.51 12.03 6.21
CA ASN A 53 -10.12 11.10 7.16
C ASN A 53 -9.26 9.87 7.48
N VAL A 54 -8.05 9.73 6.94
CA VAL A 54 -7.24 8.49 7.01
C VAL A 54 -7.07 7.98 8.46
N THR A 55 -6.95 8.88 9.43
CA THR A 55 -6.81 8.56 10.86
C THR A 55 -8.10 8.22 11.61
N PHE A 56 -9.28 8.48 11.03
CA PHE A 56 -10.58 8.27 11.67
C PHE A 56 -11.22 6.97 11.22
N VAL A 57 -11.61 6.09 12.15
CA VAL A 57 -12.10 4.74 11.84
C VAL A 57 -11.04 3.93 11.08
N SER A 58 -10.30 3.09 11.83
CA SER A 58 -9.32 2.19 11.25
C SER A 58 -10.02 1.14 10.38
N PRO A 59 -9.69 1.03 9.09
CA PRO A 59 -10.22 -0.02 8.23
C PRO A 59 -9.58 -1.37 8.57
N ILE A 60 -10.21 -2.46 8.10
CA ILE A 60 -9.66 -3.81 8.22
C ILE A 60 -9.11 -4.20 6.85
N TYR A 61 -7.93 -4.82 6.83
CA TYR A 61 -7.27 -5.19 5.58
C TYR A 61 -6.89 -6.68 5.56
N GLY A 62 -7.46 -7.43 4.62
CA GLY A 62 -7.10 -8.83 4.38
C GLY A 62 -5.87 -8.90 3.50
N ALA A 63 -4.71 -8.63 4.06
CA ALA A 63 -3.43 -8.58 3.35
C ALA A 63 -2.66 -9.90 3.45
N ASP A 64 -1.74 -10.11 2.49
CA ASP A 64 -0.74 -11.19 2.49
C ASP A 64 -1.35 -12.60 2.62
N VAL A 65 -2.53 -12.82 2.01
CA VAL A 65 -3.21 -14.12 2.00
C VAL A 65 -2.55 -14.98 0.91
N PRO A 66 -1.86 -16.09 1.23
CA PRO A 66 -1.22 -16.94 0.22
C PRO A 66 -2.26 -17.53 -0.74
N GLY A 67 -2.01 -17.42 -2.04
CA GLY A 67 -2.85 -18.06 -3.05
C GLY A 67 -2.96 -17.26 -4.36
N SER A 68 -3.65 -17.87 -5.32
CA SER A 68 -4.02 -17.27 -6.60
C SER A 68 -5.49 -17.55 -6.87
N VAL A 69 -6.14 -16.65 -7.60
CA VAL A 69 -7.49 -16.86 -8.15
C VAL A 69 -7.48 -16.87 -9.69
N THR A 70 -6.28 -16.87 -10.28
CA THR A 70 -6.10 -17.06 -11.72
C THR A 70 -6.26 -18.55 -12.03
N ASP A 71 -7.02 -18.88 -13.07
CA ASP A 71 -7.23 -20.26 -13.50
C ASP A 71 -5.90 -20.95 -13.87
N GLU A 72 -5.78 -22.25 -13.55
CA GLU A 72 -4.54 -23.02 -13.73
C GLU A 72 -4.12 -23.12 -15.21
N ASP A 73 -5.06 -23.06 -16.14
CA ASP A 73 -4.82 -23.11 -17.59
C ASP A 73 -4.51 -21.75 -18.21
N CYS A 74 -4.45 -20.68 -17.41
CA CYS A 74 -4.06 -19.35 -17.88
C CYS A 74 -2.53 -19.24 -17.98
N ASP A 75 -2.03 -19.25 -19.22
CA ASP A 75 -0.58 -19.15 -19.54
C ASP A 75 -0.07 -17.71 -19.70
N SER A 76 -0.95 -16.70 -19.68
CA SER A 76 -0.60 -15.31 -19.99
C SER A 76 -0.75 -14.43 -18.75
N TRP A 77 0.34 -13.78 -18.33
CA TRP A 77 0.36 -12.89 -17.15
C TRP A 77 -0.16 -13.55 -15.86
N ASN A 78 0.08 -14.86 -15.72
CA ASN A 78 -0.25 -15.59 -14.50
C ASN A 78 0.77 -15.22 -13.41
N ILE A 79 0.34 -14.50 -12.39
CA ILE A 79 1.23 -14.02 -11.30
C ILE A 79 1.90 -15.19 -10.55
N GLN A 80 1.26 -16.35 -10.49
CA GLN A 80 1.85 -17.54 -9.88
C GLN A 80 2.94 -18.17 -10.75
N HIS A 81 2.94 -17.88 -12.06
CA HIS A 81 3.82 -18.48 -13.06
C HIS A 81 4.31 -17.42 -14.06
N LEU A 82 4.97 -16.36 -13.55
CA LEU A 82 5.46 -15.25 -14.39
C LEU A 82 6.61 -15.64 -15.33
N ARG A 83 7.27 -16.78 -15.06
CA ARG A 83 8.45 -17.28 -15.76
C ARG A 83 9.58 -16.23 -15.80
N SER A 84 9.83 -15.62 -14.64
CA SER A 84 10.89 -14.62 -14.46
C SER A 84 12.19 -15.27 -14.00
N VAL A 85 13.29 -14.49 -13.94
CA VAL A 85 14.57 -14.97 -13.41
C VAL A 85 14.46 -15.46 -11.96
N LEU A 86 13.51 -14.92 -11.18
CA LEU A 86 13.27 -15.34 -9.80
C LEU A 86 12.67 -16.75 -9.69
N ASP A 87 12.01 -17.23 -10.75
CA ASP A 87 11.46 -18.58 -10.79
C ASP A 87 12.59 -19.62 -10.93
N TYR A 88 13.63 -19.31 -11.71
CA TYR A 88 14.83 -20.15 -11.81
C TYR A 88 15.60 -20.26 -10.49
N VAL A 89 15.58 -19.21 -9.65
CA VAL A 89 16.17 -19.30 -8.31
C VAL A 89 15.43 -20.32 -7.45
N ASN A 90 14.11 -20.43 -7.60
CA ASN A 90 13.33 -21.46 -6.92
C ASN A 90 13.64 -22.85 -7.48
N GLU A 91 13.66 -23.01 -8.81
CA GLU A 91 13.90 -24.31 -9.46
C GLU A 91 15.32 -24.85 -9.20
N ASP A 92 16.35 -24.00 -9.28
CA ASP A 92 17.75 -24.41 -9.16
C ASP A 92 18.20 -24.63 -7.71
N TYR A 93 17.64 -23.87 -6.76
CA TYR A 93 18.08 -23.86 -5.35
C TYR A 93 17.02 -24.36 -4.37
N ASN A 94 15.79 -24.63 -4.83
CA ASN A 94 14.65 -25.05 -4.01
C ASN A 94 14.35 -24.08 -2.86
N ILE A 95 14.36 -22.77 -3.16
CA ILE A 95 14.12 -21.68 -2.21
C ILE A 95 12.79 -20.99 -2.52
N GLU A 96 11.79 -21.23 -1.67
CA GLU A 96 10.53 -20.49 -1.68
C GLU A 96 10.65 -19.24 -0.80
N ILE A 97 10.32 -18.08 -1.35
CA ILE A 97 10.27 -16.80 -0.66
C ILE A 97 8.85 -16.26 -0.79
N ALA A 98 8.09 -16.37 0.29
CA ALA A 98 6.68 -16.03 0.31
C ALA A 98 6.43 -14.58 -0.15
N GLY A 99 5.56 -14.38 -1.15
CA GLY A 99 5.27 -13.06 -1.73
C GLY A 99 6.29 -12.53 -2.72
N VAL A 100 7.43 -13.19 -2.89
CA VAL A 100 8.46 -12.82 -3.86
C VAL A 100 8.40 -13.75 -5.07
N ASN A 101 8.31 -15.06 -4.85
CA ASN A 101 8.09 -16.06 -5.91
C ASN A 101 6.82 -16.89 -5.70
N THR A 102 5.92 -16.44 -4.80
CA THR A 102 4.57 -16.97 -4.64
C THR A 102 3.55 -15.83 -4.62
N ALA A 103 2.34 -16.08 -5.11
CA ALA A 103 1.30 -15.06 -5.21
C ALA A 103 0.62 -14.78 -3.86
N TYR A 104 0.29 -13.50 -3.64
CA TYR A 104 -0.55 -13.04 -2.54
C TYR A 104 -1.85 -12.43 -3.03
N LEU A 105 -2.93 -12.73 -2.32
CA LEU A 105 -4.24 -12.10 -2.44
C LEU A 105 -4.39 -10.98 -1.41
N TYR A 106 -5.02 -9.91 -1.85
CA TYR A 106 -5.28 -8.72 -1.04
C TYR A 106 -6.76 -8.33 -1.13
N PHE A 107 -7.45 -8.36 0.00
CA PHE A 107 -8.86 -7.97 0.14
C PHE A 107 -8.96 -6.60 0.81
N GLY A 108 -9.30 -5.57 0.02
CA GLY A 108 -9.38 -4.18 0.47
C GLY A 108 -10.81 -3.73 0.76
N MET A 109 -10.92 -2.74 1.64
CA MET A 109 -12.12 -1.91 1.82
C MET A 109 -11.73 -0.43 1.80
N TRP A 110 -12.71 0.47 1.86
CA TRP A 110 -12.45 1.92 1.90
C TRP A 110 -11.39 2.27 2.96
N LYS A 111 -10.41 3.10 2.56
CA LYS A 111 -9.25 3.55 3.35
C LYS A 111 -8.20 2.49 3.68
N THR A 112 -8.35 1.22 3.30
CA THR A 112 -7.21 0.28 3.40
C THR A 112 -6.03 0.83 2.61
N THR A 113 -4.83 0.74 3.18
CA THR A 113 -3.68 1.54 2.73
C THR A 113 -2.41 0.71 2.75
N PHE A 114 -1.63 0.84 1.68
CA PHE A 114 -0.22 0.49 1.66
C PHE A 114 0.61 1.74 1.89
N ALA A 115 1.49 1.70 2.88
CA ALA A 115 2.39 2.81 3.16
C ALA A 115 3.51 2.92 2.12
N TRP A 116 4.24 4.03 2.15
CA TRP A 116 5.41 4.23 1.30
C TRP A 116 6.49 3.17 1.56
N HIS A 117 6.89 2.47 0.51
CA HIS A 117 7.98 1.47 0.55
C HIS A 117 8.53 1.23 -0.86
N THR A 118 9.66 0.53 -0.92
CA THR A 118 10.11 -0.23 -2.09
C THR A 118 9.93 -1.72 -1.81
N GLU A 119 9.84 -2.53 -2.85
CA GLU A 119 9.78 -3.99 -2.73
C GLU A 119 11.03 -4.55 -2.06
N ASP A 120 10.92 -5.75 -1.49
CA ASP A 120 12.06 -6.43 -0.89
C ASP A 120 13.19 -6.60 -1.91
N MET A 121 14.42 -6.32 -1.48
CA MET A 121 15.61 -6.27 -2.33
C MET A 121 15.51 -5.29 -3.52
N ASP A 122 14.57 -4.34 -3.48
CA ASP A 122 14.28 -3.37 -4.55
C ASP A 122 13.91 -4.05 -5.88
N LEU A 123 13.24 -5.20 -5.79
CA LEU A 123 12.73 -5.95 -6.93
C LEU A 123 11.56 -5.24 -7.62
N HIS A 124 11.16 -5.76 -8.77
CA HIS A 124 9.91 -5.37 -9.41
C HIS A 124 8.74 -6.08 -8.73
N SER A 125 7.58 -5.44 -8.74
CA SER A 125 6.31 -6.07 -8.38
C SER A 125 5.31 -5.98 -9.53
N ILE A 126 4.35 -6.90 -9.52
CA ILE A 126 3.19 -6.88 -10.38
C ILE A 126 1.94 -6.97 -9.52
N ASN A 127 0.92 -6.17 -9.85
CA ASN A 127 -0.37 -6.18 -9.16
C ASN A 127 -1.50 -6.29 -10.18
N MET A 128 -2.42 -7.23 -9.96
CA MET A 128 -3.62 -7.40 -10.78
C MET A 128 -4.86 -7.18 -9.92
N LEU A 129 -5.70 -6.22 -10.32
CA LEU A 129 -7.00 -5.99 -9.70
C LEU A 129 -8.03 -6.91 -10.34
N HIS A 130 -8.28 -8.06 -9.71
CA HIS A 130 -9.21 -9.07 -10.23
C HIS A 130 -10.67 -8.58 -10.28
N TYR A 131 -11.16 -7.93 -9.22
CA TYR A 131 -12.53 -7.44 -9.11
C TYR A 131 -12.64 -6.32 -8.06
N GLY A 132 -13.71 -5.53 -8.14
CA GLY A 132 -14.12 -4.57 -7.11
C GLY A 132 -13.76 -3.12 -7.44
N GLU A 133 -13.64 -2.31 -6.39
CA GLU A 133 -13.37 -0.88 -6.48
C GLU A 133 -11.90 -0.58 -6.85
N SER A 134 -11.67 0.63 -7.40
CA SER A 134 -10.36 1.06 -7.87
C SER A 134 -9.31 1.16 -6.74
N LYS A 135 -8.04 0.95 -7.11
CA LYS A 135 -6.88 1.16 -6.25
C LYS A 135 -6.07 2.35 -6.74
N PHE A 136 -5.86 3.33 -5.88
CA PHE A 136 -5.08 4.53 -6.18
C PHE A 136 -3.62 4.35 -5.78
N TRP A 137 -2.71 4.78 -6.64
CA TRP A 137 -1.27 4.70 -6.39
C TRP A 137 -0.62 6.06 -6.42
N TYR A 138 0.38 6.24 -5.56
CA TYR A 138 1.38 7.28 -5.70
C TYR A 138 2.73 6.63 -5.93
N ALA A 139 3.49 7.15 -6.89
CA ALA A 139 4.82 6.64 -7.22
C ALA A 139 5.82 7.80 -7.27
N ILE A 140 6.99 7.60 -6.69
CA ILE A 140 8.11 8.54 -6.79
C ILE A 140 9.11 7.93 -7.78
N PRO A 141 9.52 8.66 -8.83
CA PRO A 141 10.51 8.13 -9.76
C PRO A 141 11.83 7.77 -9.02
N PRO A 142 12.48 6.65 -9.36
CA PRO A 142 13.65 6.14 -8.63
C PRO A 142 14.79 7.16 -8.47
N GLU A 143 14.98 8.06 -9.44
CA GLU A 143 16.00 9.12 -9.37
C GLU A 143 15.78 10.12 -8.22
N TYR A 144 14.56 10.20 -7.67
CA TYR A 144 14.22 11.04 -6.52
C TYR A 144 14.12 10.27 -5.19
N ALA A 145 14.35 8.96 -5.18
CA ALA A 145 14.18 8.12 -3.99
C ALA A 145 14.98 8.64 -2.77
N ARG A 146 16.27 8.93 -2.94
CA ARG A 146 17.12 9.49 -1.87
C ARG A 146 16.65 10.85 -1.35
N ARG A 147 16.02 11.66 -2.21
CA ARG A 147 15.46 12.95 -1.81
C ARG A 147 14.20 12.76 -0.96
N PHE A 148 13.37 11.80 -1.34
CA PHE A 148 12.22 11.39 -0.56
C PHE A 148 12.61 10.82 0.80
N GLU A 149 13.56 9.88 0.86
CA GLU A 149 14.07 9.30 2.10
C GLU A 149 14.56 10.38 3.08
N ARG A 150 15.41 11.31 2.62
CA ARG A 150 15.89 12.42 3.46
C ARG A 150 14.77 13.32 3.98
N MET A 151 13.73 13.55 3.17
CA MET A 151 12.56 14.30 3.62
C MET A 151 11.78 13.50 4.66
N ALA A 152 11.59 12.21 4.42
CA ALA A 152 10.91 11.29 5.33
C ALA A 152 11.65 11.19 6.69
N ASP A 153 12.99 11.22 6.71
CA ASP A 153 13.78 11.25 7.95
C ASP A 153 13.41 12.47 8.81
N GLY A 154 13.19 13.63 8.17
CA GLY A 154 12.74 14.85 8.85
C GLY A 154 11.30 14.77 9.36
N VAL A 155 10.45 13.96 8.70
CA VAL A 155 9.05 13.74 9.11
C VAL A 155 8.96 12.72 10.25
N PHE A 156 9.79 11.67 10.21
CA PHE A 156 9.79 10.54 11.15
C PHE A 156 11.15 10.36 11.84
N PRO A 157 11.69 11.38 12.55
CA PRO A 157 13.06 11.38 13.05
C PRO A 157 13.34 10.28 14.08
N ASN A 158 12.32 9.85 14.83
CA ASN A 158 12.46 8.76 15.80
C ASN A 158 12.63 7.41 15.08
N LEU A 159 11.80 7.13 14.07
CA LEU A 159 11.89 5.89 13.29
C LEU A 159 13.21 5.80 12.53
N ALA A 160 13.66 6.92 11.93
CA ALA A 160 14.93 7.00 11.23
C ALA A 160 16.14 6.78 12.17
N LYS A 161 16.03 7.20 13.44
CA LYS A 161 17.04 6.94 14.47
C LYS A 161 17.14 5.45 14.81
N ASP A 162 16.00 4.79 14.91
CA ASP A 162 15.92 3.39 15.37
C ASP A 162 16.26 2.41 14.24
N CYS A 163 15.92 2.73 12.99
CA CYS A 163 16.19 1.89 11.82
C CYS A 163 16.44 2.74 10.57
N GLN A 164 17.58 2.53 9.90
CA GLN A 164 17.90 3.24 8.65
C GLN A 164 16.97 2.87 7.48
N ALA A 165 16.31 1.70 7.55
CA ALA A 165 15.39 1.20 6.54
C ALA A 165 13.93 1.19 7.02
N TYR A 166 13.56 2.07 7.96
CA TYR A 166 12.24 2.06 8.60
C TYR A 166 11.04 2.16 7.63
N LEU A 167 11.23 2.75 6.44
CA LEU A 167 10.20 2.78 5.39
C LEU A 167 9.80 1.36 4.93
N ARG A 168 10.72 0.39 4.99
CA ARG A 168 10.42 -1.03 4.71
C ARG A 168 9.49 -1.66 5.74
N HIS A 169 9.27 -1.03 6.89
CA HIS A 169 8.28 -1.50 7.85
C HIS A 169 6.85 -1.24 7.38
N LYS A 170 6.64 -0.53 6.26
CA LYS A 170 5.33 -0.25 5.65
C LYS A 170 4.34 0.42 6.61
N MET A 171 4.83 1.34 7.45
CA MET A 171 4.00 2.08 8.43
C MET A 171 3.92 3.59 8.22
N CYS A 172 4.65 4.15 7.25
CA CYS A 172 4.80 5.61 7.11
C CYS A 172 3.90 6.17 6.01
N LEU A 173 2.93 7.00 6.38
CA LEU A 173 2.08 7.73 5.44
C LEU A 173 2.54 9.17 5.29
N ILE A 174 2.76 9.58 4.04
CA ILE A 174 3.10 10.96 3.66
C ILE A 174 2.10 11.39 2.58
N SER A 175 1.43 12.53 2.79
CA SER A 175 0.42 13.02 1.86
C SER A 175 1.05 13.72 0.64
N PRO A 176 0.35 13.76 -0.51
CA PRO A 176 0.77 14.52 -1.69
C PRO A 176 0.99 16.01 -1.42
N ASN A 177 0.28 16.58 -0.44
CA ASN A 177 0.49 17.97 -0.02
C ASN A 177 1.91 18.15 0.56
N LEU A 178 2.33 17.24 1.44
CA LEU A 178 3.68 17.30 2.05
C LEU A 178 4.78 17.04 1.01
N LEU A 179 4.54 16.16 0.03
CA LEU A 179 5.44 15.97 -1.11
C LEU A 179 5.63 17.27 -1.91
N ARG A 180 4.52 17.96 -2.25
CA ARG A 180 4.55 19.24 -2.98
C ARG A 180 5.29 20.33 -2.19
N GLN A 181 5.02 20.46 -0.89
CA GLN A 181 5.70 21.44 -0.03
C GLN A 181 7.21 21.22 0.03
N ASN A 182 7.67 19.97 -0.08
CA ASN A 182 9.09 19.62 -0.08
C ASN A 182 9.68 19.44 -1.50
N SER A 183 8.90 19.78 -2.53
CA SER A 183 9.28 19.65 -3.94
C SER A 183 9.78 18.25 -4.31
N ILE A 184 9.10 17.21 -3.80
CA ILE A 184 9.32 15.81 -4.19
C ILE A 184 8.41 15.48 -5.38
N PRO A 185 8.95 15.18 -6.57
CA PRO A 185 8.14 14.75 -7.71
C PRO A 185 7.46 13.41 -7.44
N TYR A 186 6.20 13.29 -7.85
CA TYR A 186 5.44 12.04 -7.77
C TYR A 186 4.41 11.99 -8.90
N ASN A 187 3.99 10.78 -9.25
CA ASN A 187 2.88 10.50 -10.15
C ASN A 187 1.73 9.88 -9.37
N LYS A 188 0.51 10.04 -9.90
CA LYS A 188 -0.72 9.42 -9.42
C LYS A 188 -1.26 8.51 -10.52
N HIS A 189 -1.69 7.31 -10.15
CA HIS A 189 -2.36 6.34 -11.03
C HIS A 189 -3.67 5.86 -10.42
#